data_AF-A0A1B6HK70-F1
#
_entry.id   AF-A0A1B6HK70-F1
#
_cell.length_a   1.000
_cell.length_b   1.000
_cell.length_c   1.000
_cell.angle_alpha   90.00
_cell.angle_beta   90.00
_cell.angle_gamma   90.00
#
_symmetry.space_group_name_H-M   'P 1'
#
loop_
_entity.id
_entity.type
_entity.pdbx_description
1 polymer ?
#
loop_
_entity_poly.entity_id
_entity_poly.type
_entity_poly.pdbx_seq_one_letter_code
_entity_poly.pdbx_strand_id
1 'polypeptide(L)'
;NDSVDRSSDCNSGDGPYDGITPTSSTLTPMHLRKAKLMFFWVRYPSSAVLKMYFPDIKFNKNNTAQLVKWFSNFREFYYIQMEKYARQAVSEGIKSADDLHVSGDCEIYRVLNLH
;
A
#
# COMPACT_ATOMS: atom_id res chain seq x y z
N ASN A 1 11.95 -43.09 9.66
CA ASN A 1 12.34 -42.39 10.90
C ASN A 1 12.18 -40.91 10.64
N ASP A 2 10.97 -40.43 10.92
CA ASP A 2 10.50 -39.06 10.80
C ASP A 2 11.34 -38.07 11.60
N SER A 3 10.97 -36.79 11.46
CA SER A 3 11.32 -35.62 12.29
C SER A 3 12.53 -34.84 11.80
N VAL A 4 12.33 -33.67 11.18
CA VAL A 4 12.47 -32.38 11.87
C VAL A 4 11.63 -31.33 11.13
N ASP A 5 10.38 -31.16 11.58
CA ASP A 5 9.60 -29.94 11.34
C ASP A 5 10.14 -28.87 12.31
N ARG A 6 10.74 -27.79 11.80
CA ARG A 6 11.13 -26.64 12.64
C ARG A 6 10.09 -25.54 12.46
N SER A 7 9.00 -25.69 13.22
CA SER A 7 8.13 -24.59 13.63
C SER A 7 9.00 -23.41 14.07
N SER A 8 8.94 -22.32 13.30
CA SER A 8 9.56 -21.06 13.67
C SER A 8 8.52 -20.21 14.39
N ASP A 9 8.22 -20.60 15.62
CA ASP A 9 7.52 -19.76 16.58
C ASP A 9 8.54 -18.84 17.24
N CYS A 10 8.57 -17.57 16.83
CA CYS A 10 9.22 -16.51 17.59
C CYS A 10 8.18 -15.49 18.03
N ASN A 11 7.65 -15.74 19.22
CA ASN A 11 6.95 -14.80 20.08
C ASN A 11 7.94 -13.78 20.68
N SER A 12 7.40 -12.61 21.04
CA SER A 12 7.96 -11.56 21.92
C SER A 12 8.66 -10.39 21.23
N GLY A 13 7.93 -9.28 21.21
CA GLY A 13 8.43 -7.94 20.91
C GLY A 13 7.53 -6.93 21.60
N ASP A 14 7.51 -6.95 22.94
CA ASP A 14 6.95 -5.88 23.76
C ASP A 14 7.78 -4.62 23.54
N GLY A 15 7.18 -3.62 22.90
CA GLY A 15 7.63 -2.24 22.89
C GLY A 15 6.51 -1.35 23.44
N PRO A 16 6.81 -0.30 24.21
CA PRO A 16 5.79 0.58 24.78
C PRO A 16 5.32 1.55 23.70
N TYR A 17 4.46 1.09 22.81
CA TYR A 17 3.71 1.96 21.91
C TYR A 17 2.27 2.04 22.41
N ASP A 18 1.98 3.13 23.11
CA ASP A 18 0.68 3.63 23.55
C ASP A 18 -0.52 2.71 23.28
N GLY A 19 -0.89 1.91 24.28
CA GLY A 19 -2.28 1.59 24.66
C GLY A 19 -3.23 0.95 23.63
N ILE A 20 -2.80 0.72 22.40
CA ILE A 20 -3.64 0.14 21.34
C ILE A 20 -3.33 -1.35 21.32
N THR A 21 -3.93 -2.07 22.25
CA THR A 21 -4.05 -3.52 22.13
C THR A 21 -4.76 -3.82 20.81
N PRO A 22 -4.27 -4.74 19.95
CA PRO A 22 -4.97 -5.11 18.73
C PRO A 22 -6.38 -5.61 19.05
N THR A 23 -7.39 -4.76 18.84
CA THR A 23 -8.75 -5.02 19.33
C THR A 23 -9.57 -5.83 18.32
N SER A 24 -9.17 -5.82 17.05
CA SER A 24 -9.97 -6.38 15.96
C SER A 24 -9.15 -7.04 14.87
N SER A 25 -9.65 -8.16 14.35
CA SER A 25 -9.12 -8.81 13.14
C SER A 25 -9.77 -8.29 11.86
N THR A 26 -10.79 -7.44 11.98
CA THR A 26 -11.64 -6.99 10.88
C THR A 26 -11.10 -5.69 10.28
N LEU A 27 -10.90 -5.68 8.97
CA LEU A 27 -10.55 -4.46 8.25
C LEU A 27 -11.77 -3.55 8.09
N THR A 28 -11.58 -2.26 8.36
CA THR A 28 -12.62 -1.24 8.27
C THR A 28 -12.38 -0.30 7.09
N PRO A 29 -13.37 0.51 6.69
CA PRO A 29 -13.17 1.59 5.71
C PRO A 29 -12.07 2.59 6.13
N MET A 30 -11.84 2.77 7.43
CA MET A 30 -10.76 3.62 7.94
C MET A 30 -9.38 3.02 7.65
N HIS A 31 -9.22 1.69 7.79
CA HIS A 31 -7.98 1.01 7.39
C HIS A 31 -7.72 1.13 5.89
N LEU A 32 -8.77 1.02 5.06
CA LEU A 32 -8.66 1.23 3.62
C LEU A 32 -8.19 2.66 3.29
N ARG A 33 -8.80 3.67 3.91
CA ARG A 33 -8.39 5.08 3.74
C ARG A 33 -6.94 5.29 4.15
N LYS A 34 -6.52 4.74 5.30
CA LYS A 34 -5.14 4.80 5.78
C LYS A 34 -4.16 4.11 4.81
N ALA A 35 -4.53 2.94 4.27
CA ALA A 35 -3.72 2.22 3.29
C ALA A 35 -3.54 3.03 1.99
N LYS A 36 -4.59 3.72 1.51
CA LYS A 36 -4.49 4.63 0.37
C LYS A 36 -3.52 5.79 0.63
N LEU A 37 -3.59 6.41 1.80
CA LEU A 37 -2.65 7.48 2.15
C LEU A 37 -1.21 6.95 2.24
N MET A 38 -1.03 5.77 2.83
CA MET A 38 0.27 5.09 2.92
C MET A 38 0.86 4.77 1.54
N PHE A 39 0.03 4.50 0.53
CA PHE A 39 0.46 4.17 -0.83
C PHE A 39 1.31 5.27 -1.50
N PHE A 40 1.04 6.55 -1.19
CA PHE A 40 1.84 7.67 -1.70
C PHE A 40 3.30 7.65 -1.24
N TRP A 41 3.57 6.96 -0.13
CA TRP A 41 4.92 6.77 0.41
C TRP A 41 5.48 5.40 0.05
N VAL A 42 4.71 4.33 0.21
CA VAL A 42 5.17 2.95 0.02
C VAL A 42 4.23 2.20 -0.92
N ARG A 43 4.70 1.87 -2.13
CA ARG A 43 3.91 1.15 -3.15
C ARG A 43 3.94 -0.38 -2.97
N TYR A 44 5.00 -0.90 -2.35
CA TYR A 44 5.23 -2.33 -2.11
C TYR A 44 5.57 -2.57 -0.63
N PRO A 45 4.62 -2.38 0.30
CA PRO A 45 4.89 -2.61 1.72
C PRO A 45 5.08 -4.10 1.99
N SER A 46 6.10 -4.43 2.77
CA SER A 46 6.27 -5.78 3.30
C SER A 46 5.27 -6.07 4.42
N SER A 47 5.06 -7.33 4.75
CA SER A 47 4.20 -7.72 5.88
C SER A 47 4.64 -7.11 7.22
N ALA A 48 5.94 -6.90 7.42
CA ALA A 48 6.47 -6.25 8.62
C ALA A 48 6.08 -4.76 8.68
N VAL A 49 6.19 -4.06 7.54
CA VAL A 49 5.75 -2.67 7.41
C VAL A 49 4.25 -2.56 7.69
N LEU A 50 3.42 -3.43 7.12
CA LEU A 50 1.98 -3.43 7.40
C LEU A 50 1.67 -3.61 8.89
N LYS A 51 2.34 -4.54 9.57
CA LYS A 51 2.15 -4.75 11.01
C LYS A 51 2.51 -3.53 11.84
N MET A 52 3.60 -2.86 11.49
CA MET A 52 4.05 -1.65 12.18
C MET A 52 3.07 -0.47 11.99
N TYR A 53 2.54 -0.29 10.78
CA TYR A 53 1.68 0.86 10.47
C TYR A 53 0.20 0.63 10.82
N PHE A 54 -0.24 -0.60 11.12
CA PHE A 54 -1.60 -0.92 11.56
C PHE A 54 -1.60 -1.68 12.90
N PRO A 55 -1.16 -1.04 14.00
CA PRO A 55 -1.02 -1.69 15.31
C PRO A 55 -2.36 -2.11 15.93
N ASP A 56 -3.46 -1.49 15.52
CA ASP A 56 -4.83 -1.77 15.94
C ASP A 56 -5.41 -3.07 15.36
N ILE A 57 -4.73 -3.68 14.39
CA ILE A 57 -5.18 -4.88 13.69
C ILE A 57 -4.51 -6.12 14.27
N LYS A 58 -5.32 -7.10 14.67
CA LYS A 58 -4.85 -8.47 14.90
C LYS A 58 -4.68 -9.19 13.56
N PHE A 59 -3.44 -9.23 13.07
CA PHE A 59 -3.12 -9.83 11.78
C PHE A 59 -3.40 -11.34 11.73
N ASN A 60 -4.01 -11.76 10.62
CA ASN A 60 -4.23 -13.16 10.26
C ASN A 60 -4.07 -13.31 8.73
N LYS A 61 -4.13 -14.56 8.23
CA LYS A 61 -3.92 -14.83 6.79
C LYS A 61 -4.90 -14.06 5.91
N ASN A 62 -6.16 -13.94 6.33
CA ASN A 62 -7.23 -13.33 5.52
C ASN A 62 -7.07 -11.82 5.42
N ASN A 63 -6.88 -11.11 6.54
CA ASN A 63 -6.72 -9.65 6.52
C ASN A 63 -5.36 -9.24 5.91
N THR A 64 -4.31 -10.04 6.07
CA THR A 64 -3.03 -9.81 5.39
C THR A 64 -3.20 -9.90 3.89
N ALA A 65 -3.85 -10.95 3.39
CA ALA A 65 -4.15 -11.09 1.97
C ALA A 65 -5.03 -9.95 1.44
N GLN A 66 -6.00 -9.48 2.24
CA GLN A 66 -6.86 -8.35 1.87
C GLN A 66 -6.07 -7.03 1.73
N LEU A 67 -5.15 -6.74 2.66
CA LEU A 67 -4.26 -5.58 2.55
C LEU A 67 -3.37 -5.68 1.31
N VAL A 68 -2.75 -6.84 1.08
CA VAL A 68 -1.92 -7.08 -0.13
C VAL A 68 -2.74 -6.85 -1.40
N LYS A 69 -3.99 -7.34 -1.44
CA LYS A 69 -4.91 -7.11 -2.56
C LYS A 69 -5.22 -5.64 -2.77
N TRP A 70 -5.49 -4.87 -1.70
CA TRP A 70 -5.69 -3.42 -1.82
C TRP A 70 -4.47 -2.73 -2.43
N PHE A 71 -3.27 -3.03 -1.96
CA PHE A 71 -2.04 -2.46 -2.53
C PHE A 71 -1.82 -2.87 -3.98
N SER A 72 -2.20 -4.09 -4.38
CA SER A 72 -2.19 -4.49 -5.79
C SER A 72 -3.16 -3.66 -6.63
N ASN A 73 -4.39 -3.44 -6.17
CA ASN A 73 -5.37 -2.62 -6.87
C ASN A 73 -4.90 -1.15 -6.98
N PHE A 74 -4.29 -0.60 -5.93
CA PHE A 74 -3.75 0.76 -5.97
C PHE A 74 -2.63 0.90 -6.99
N ARG A 75 -1.72 -0.09 -7.05
CA ARG A 75 -0.65 -0.12 -8.07
C ARG A 75 -1.22 -0.22 -9.48
N GLU A 76 -2.16 -1.13 -9.70
CA GLU A 76 -2.79 -1.30 -11.00
C GLU A 76 -3.40 0.01 -11.49
N PHE A 77 -4.23 0.66 -10.66
CA PHE A 77 -4.79 1.96 -10.98
C PHE A 77 -3.72 3.01 -11.25
N TYR A 78 -2.72 3.12 -10.36
CA TYR A 78 -1.62 4.09 -10.49
C TYR A 78 -0.86 3.92 -11.80
N TYR A 79 -0.45 2.70 -12.14
CA TYR A 79 0.33 2.44 -13.34
C TYR A 79 -0.50 2.63 -14.62
N ILE A 80 -1.79 2.30 -14.60
CA ILE A 80 -2.70 2.62 -15.71
C ILE A 80 -2.75 4.14 -15.95
N GLN A 81 -2.90 4.94 -14.88
CA GLN A 81 -2.96 6.40 -15.03
C GLN A 81 -1.63 6.99 -15.50
N MET A 82 -0.51 6.51 -14.95
CA MET A 82 0.84 6.92 -15.37
C MET A 82 1.09 6.60 -16.84
N GLU A 83 0.77 5.39 -17.27
CA GLU A 83 0.95 4.97 -18.66
C GLU A 83 0.07 5.80 -19.61
N LYS A 84 -1.21 5.97 -19.25
CA LYS A 84 -2.14 6.79 -20.04
C LYS A 84 -1.61 8.21 -20.24
N TYR A 85 -1.14 8.84 -19.17
CA TYR A 85 -0.61 10.20 -19.23
C TYR A 85 0.70 10.28 -20.02
N ALA A 86 1.62 9.34 -19.81
CA ALA A 86 2.88 9.29 -20.56
C ALA A 86 2.63 9.11 -22.08
N ARG A 87 1.71 8.22 -22.47
CA ARG A 87 1.34 8.03 -23.89
C ARG A 87 0.70 9.29 -24.47
N GLN A 88 -0.16 9.96 -23.70
CA GLN A 88 -0.77 11.21 -24.12
C GLN A 88 0.29 12.30 -24.34
N ALA A 89 1.21 12.50 -23.41
CA ALA A 89 2.32 13.45 -23.53
C ALA A 89 3.16 13.19 -24.80
N VAL A 90 3.49 11.93 -25.08
CA VAL A 90 4.20 11.55 -26.31
C VAL A 90 3.38 11.89 -27.56
N SER A 91 2.06 11.63 -27.54
CA SER A 91 1.18 11.97 -28.67
C SER A 91 1.03 13.47 -28.92
N GLU A 92 1.17 14.28 -27.86
CA GLU A 92 1.17 15.74 -27.91
C GLU A 92 2.54 16.33 -28.30
N GLY A 93 3.54 15.47 -28.54
CA GLY A 93 4.83 15.85 -29.09
C GLY A 93 5.93 16.09 -28.06
N ILE A 94 5.72 15.73 -26.79
CA ILE A 94 6.77 15.73 -25.77
C ILE A 94 7.79 14.64 -26.09
N LYS A 95 9.06 15.03 -26.27
CA LYS A 95 10.15 14.14 -26.70
C LYS A 95 11.18 13.86 -25.62
N SER A 96 11.28 14.72 -24.61
CA SER A 96 12.16 14.55 -23.46
C SER A 96 11.36 14.36 -22.17
N ALA A 97 11.91 13.57 -21.24
CA ALA A 97 11.36 13.47 -19.89
C ALA A 97 11.49 14.79 -19.11
N ASP A 98 12.49 15.61 -19.42
CA ASP A 98 12.71 16.92 -18.77
C ASP A 98 11.60 17.93 -19.09
N ASP A 99 10.92 17.74 -20.22
CA ASP A 99 9.79 18.55 -20.66
C ASP A 99 8.48 18.11 -19.98
N LEU A 100 8.46 16.97 -19.29
CA LEU A 100 7.29 16.44 -18.60
C LEU A 100 7.11 17.13 -17.24
N HIS A 101 6.22 18.11 -17.16
CA HIS A 101 5.88 18.77 -15.91
C HIS A 101 4.53 18.30 -15.35
N VAL A 102 4.56 17.73 -14.15
CA VAL A 102 3.36 17.41 -13.36
C VAL A 102 3.19 18.47 -12.27
N SER A 103 2.24 19.39 -12.47
CA SER A 103 1.82 20.38 -11.48
C SER A 103 0.56 19.91 -10.73
N GLY A 104 0.17 20.62 -9.67
CA GLY A 104 -1.05 20.32 -8.90
C GLY A 104 -2.34 20.42 -9.72
N ASP A 105 -2.30 21.17 -10.83
CA ASP A 105 -3.44 21.36 -11.73
C ASP A 105 -3.50 20.30 -12.84
N CYS A 106 -2.48 19.43 -12.95
CA CYS A 106 -2.47 18.37 -13.94
C CYS A 106 -3.54 17.33 -13.64
N GLU A 107 -4.24 16.88 -14.69
CA GLU A 107 -5.33 15.91 -14.59
C GLU A 107 -4.89 14.61 -13.90
N ILE A 108 -3.65 14.16 -14.11
CA ILE A 108 -3.10 12.99 -13.44
C ILE A 108 -3.08 13.15 -11.92
N TYR A 109 -2.76 14.34 -11.40
CA TYR A 109 -2.73 14.61 -9.97
C TYR A 109 -4.15 14.61 -9.39
N ARG A 110 -5.10 15.22 -10.10
CA ARG A 110 -6.52 15.24 -9.73
C ARG A 110 -7.13 13.84 -9.69
N VAL A 111 -6.87 13.02 -10.72
CA VAL A 111 -7.37 11.65 -10.83
C VAL A 111 -6.79 10.76 -9.73
N LEU A 112 -5.50 10.89 -9.41
CA LEU A 112 -4.87 10.13 -8.34
C LEU A 112 -5.38 10.55 -6.95
N ASN A 113 -5.59 11.85 -6.70
CA ASN A 113 -6.12 12.32 -5.41
C ASN A 113 -7.60 12.01 -5.19
N LEU A 114 -8.40 11.92 -6.26
CA LEU A 114 -9.81 11.57 -6.15
C LEU A 114 -10.02 10.08 -5.82
N HIS A 115 -9.09 9.21 -6.24
CA HIS A 115 -9.20 7.77 -6.09
C HIS A 115 -9.07 7.32 -4.62
#